data_AF-A0A7X1GR47-F1
#
_entry.id   AF-A0A7X1GR47-F1
#
_cell.length_a   1.000
_cell.length_b   1.000
_cell.length_c   1.000
_cell.angle_alpha   90.00
_cell.angle_beta   90.00
_cell.angle_gamma   90.00
#
_symmetry.space_group_name_H-M   'P 1'
#
loop_
_entity.id
_entity.type
_entity.pdbx_description
1 polymer ?
#
loop_
_entity_poly.entity_id
_entity_poly.type
_entity_poly.pdbx_seq_one_letter_code
_entity_poly.pdbx_strand_id
1 'polypeptide(L)'
;MSKIIEDFIQCAVQGCSVGHFENDEHALSYARTMGINQIRKYERYGIIPAAFFGYLKRKNAIQKDAWLPERQRTVHALLDLLSDAPNRQPCVYSEGEALRDAILLEMLPELKNAMGSAQYVWQAIERDGRLHSLNVRGGTNRFPDYLEES
;
A
#
# COMPACT_ATOMS: atom_id res chain seq x y z
N MET A 1 -7.95 -0.87 -14.51
CA MET A 1 -6.47 -0.95 -14.42
C MET A 1 -6.04 0.01 -13.33
N SER A 2 -4.87 -0.18 -12.72
CA SER A 2 -4.43 0.67 -11.61
C SER A 2 -3.63 1.86 -12.13
N LYS A 3 -4.06 3.06 -11.75
CA LYS A 3 -3.42 4.34 -12.00
C LYS A 3 -2.00 4.38 -11.48
N ILE A 4 -1.71 3.74 -10.34
CA ILE A 4 -0.34 3.66 -9.83
C ILE A 4 0.58 2.96 -10.82
N ILE A 5 0.12 1.86 -11.42
CA ILE A 5 0.92 1.13 -12.41
C ILE A 5 1.01 1.91 -13.72
N GLU A 6 -0.05 2.67 -14.08
CA GLU A 6 -0.04 3.58 -15.22
C GLU A 6 0.96 4.73 -15.03
N ASP A 7 1.01 5.35 -13.85
CA ASP A 7 1.99 6.39 -13.47
C ASP A 7 3.42 5.84 -13.65
N PHE A 8 3.67 4.58 -13.26
CA PHE A 8 4.97 3.93 -13.49
C PHE A 8 5.29 3.73 -14.97
N ILE A 9 4.29 3.41 -15.80
CA ILE A 9 4.47 3.29 -17.25
C ILE A 9 4.72 4.66 -17.88
N GLN A 10 4.02 5.70 -17.44
CA GLN A 10 4.20 7.07 -17.91
C GLN A 10 5.59 7.61 -17.54
N CYS A 11 6.12 7.25 -16.37
CA CYS A 11 7.51 7.51 -15.98
C CYS A 11 8.53 7.07 -17.05
N ALA A 12 8.29 5.93 -17.73
CA ALA A 12 9.17 5.45 -18.79
C ALA A 12 9.15 6.37 -20.04
N VAL A 13 7.99 6.96 -20.34
CA VAL A 13 7.74 7.72 -21.58
C VAL A 13 8.09 9.19 -21.42
N GLN A 14 7.67 9.81 -20.32
CA GLN A 14 7.71 11.27 -20.13
C GLN A 14 8.68 11.70 -19.03
N GLY A 15 9.24 10.75 -18.27
CA GLY A 15 9.97 11.02 -17.03
C GLY A 15 9.06 11.02 -15.81
N CYS A 16 9.63 10.85 -14.62
CA CYS A 16 8.88 10.81 -13.36
C CYS A 16 8.65 12.21 -12.78
N SER A 17 7.98 13.08 -13.55
CA SER A 17 7.73 14.48 -13.17
C SER A 17 6.41 14.70 -12.44
N VAL A 18 5.46 13.76 -12.51
CA VAL A 18 4.13 13.86 -11.88
C VAL A 18 3.63 12.46 -11.52
N GLY A 19 2.87 12.32 -10.42
CA GLY A 19 2.18 11.08 -10.03
C GLY A 19 2.81 10.39 -8.82
N HIS A 20 2.53 9.09 -8.63
CA HIS A 20 3.01 8.34 -7.46
C HIS A 20 4.53 8.20 -7.33
N PHE A 21 5.28 8.38 -8.43
CA PHE A 21 6.73 8.19 -8.47
C PHE A 21 7.48 9.49 -8.73
N GLU A 22 6.87 10.63 -8.44
CA GLU A 22 7.48 11.95 -8.65
C GLU A 22 8.87 12.02 -8.00
N ASN A 23 9.88 12.41 -8.79
CA ASN A 23 11.30 12.52 -8.38
C ASN A 23 11.96 11.20 -7.90
N ASP A 24 11.35 10.04 -8.14
CA ASP A 24 11.99 8.76 -7.82
C ASP A 24 12.90 8.27 -8.97
N GLU A 25 14.21 8.50 -8.81
CA GLU A 25 15.22 8.10 -9.79
C GLU A 25 15.27 6.58 -9.99
N HIS A 26 14.97 5.79 -8.96
CA HIS A 26 14.92 4.34 -9.08
C HIS A 26 13.70 3.93 -9.91
N ALA A 27 12.53 4.51 -9.65
CA ALA A 27 11.35 4.25 -10.45
C ALA A 27 11.60 4.57 -11.93
N LEU A 28 12.23 5.72 -12.23
CA LEU A 28 12.59 6.09 -13.60
C LEU A 28 13.57 5.11 -14.24
N SER A 29 14.62 4.72 -13.52
CA SER A 29 15.64 3.79 -14.00
C SER A 29 15.02 2.44 -14.39
N TYR A 30 14.18 1.87 -13.53
CA TYR A 30 13.49 0.62 -13.81
C TYR A 30 12.43 0.79 -14.90
N ALA A 31 11.65 1.87 -14.88
CA ALA A 31 10.61 2.11 -15.87
C ALA A 31 11.18 2.16 -17.29
N ARG A 32 12.36 2.79 -17.49
CA ARG A 32 13.06 2.84 -18.78
C ARG A 32 13.53 1.48 -19.30
N THR A 33 13.62 0.46 -18.45
CA THR A 33 13.95 -0.91 -18.90
C THR A 33 12.75 -1.65 -19.51
N MET A 34 11.54 -1.10 -19.42
CA MET A 34 10.34 -1.72 -19.98
C MET A 34 10.34 -1.68 -21.50
N GLY A 35 10.27 -2.87 -22.12
CA GLY A 35 10.02 -2.98 -23.55
C GLY A 35 8.55 -2.71 -23.90
N ILE A 36 8.30 -2.27 -25.13
CA ILE A 36 6.96 -1.98 -25.69
C ILE A 36 5.98 -3.16 -25.49
N ASN A 37 6.48 -4.40 -25.57
CA ASN A 37 5.65 -5.59 -25.37
C ASN A 37 5.09 -5.71 -23.94
N GLN A 38 5.82 -5.27 -22.91
CA GLN A 38 5.31 -5.30 -21.53
C GLN A 38 4.19 -4.27 -21.33
N ILE A 39 4.37 -3.08 -21.90
CA ILE A 39 3.36 -2.01 -21.89
C ILE A 39 2.07 -2.49 -22.56
N ARG A 40 2.17 -3.05 -23.77
CA ARG A 40 1.01 -3.62 -24.49
C ARG A 40 0.34 -4.76 -23.74
N LYS A 41 1.10 -5.61 -23.04
CA LYS A 41 0.53 -6.69 -22.23
C LYS A 41 -0.23 -6.16 -21.02
N TYR A 42 0.27 -5.10 -20.39
CA TYR A 42 -0.48 -4.42 -19.33
C TYR A 42 -1.77 -3.82 -19.87
N GLU A 43 -1.71 -3.03 -20.95
CA GLU A 43 -2.87 -2.39 -21.57
C GLU A 43 -3.92 -3.39 -22.08
N ARG A 44 -3.50 -4.55 -22.58
CA ARG A 44 -4.43 -5.54 -23.15
C ARG A 44 -4.95 -6.54 -22.12
N TYR A 45 -4.11 -6.98 -21.19
CA TYR A 45 -4.39 -8.13 -20.32
C TYR A 45 -4.29 -7.82 -18.82
N GLY A 46 -3.90 -6.60 -18.43
CA GLY A 46 -3.66 -6.26 -17.04
C GLY A 46 -2.44 -6.97 -16.43
N ILE A 47 -1.53 -7.48 -17.28
CA ILE A 47 -0.32 -8.16 -16.83
C ILE A 47 0.70 -7.10 -16.41
N ILE A 48 1.07 -7.12 -15.13
CA ILE A 48 1.97 -6.13 -14.53
C ILE A 48 3.39 -6.29 -15.10
N PRO A 49 4.04 -5.19 -15.53
CA PRO A 49 5.39 -5.22 -16.09
C PRO A 49 6.43 -5.82 -15.13
N ALA A 50 7.38 -6.57 -15.68
CA ALA A 50 8.45 -7.18 -14.89
C ALA A 50 9.35 -6.13 -14.21
N ALA A 51 9.57 -5.00 -14.88
CA ALA A 51 10.37 -3.90 -14.35
C ALA A 51 9.77 -3.31 -13.08
N PHE A 52 8.44 -3.29 -12.96
CA PHE A 52 7.76 -2.82 -11.76
C PHE A 52 8.10 -3.69 -10.56
N PHE A 53 8.08 -5.02 -10.69
CA PHE A 53 8.54 -5.92 -9.64
C PHE A 53 10.02 -5.72 -9.29
N GLY A 54 10.87 -5.42 -10.29
CA GLY A 54 12.27 -5.07 -10.07
C GLY A 54 12.44 -3.84 -9.18
N TYR A 55 11.63 -2.80 -9.45
CA TYR A 55 11.57 -1.59 -8.63
C TYR A 55 11.09 -1.89 -7.20
N LEU A 56 10.02 -2.66 -7.04
CA LEU A 56 9.48 -3.02 -5.70
C LEU A 56 10.48 -3.79 -4.85
N LYS A 57 11.25 -4.71 -5.46
CA LYS A 57 12.34 -5.41 -4.78
C LYS A 57 13.45 -4.45 -4.35
N ARG A 58 13.80 -3.48 -5.19
CA ARG A 58 14.83 -2.48 -4.87
C ARG A 58 14.44 -1.63 -3.66
N LYS A 59 13.16 -1.32 -3.55
CA LYS A 59 12.53 -0.58 -2.45
C LYS A 59 12.26 -1.42 -1.19
N ASN A 60 12.58 -2.71 -1.20
CA ASN A 60 12.20 -3.68 -0.16
C ASN A 60 10.68 -3.71 0.13
N ALA A 61 9.85 -3.32 -0.85
CA ALA A 61 8.39 -3.40 -0.74
C ALA A 61 7.88 -4.86 -0.85
N ILE A 62 8.63 -5.72 -1.54
CA ILE A 62 8.40 -7.16 -1.64
C ILE A 62 9.71 -7.93 -1.39
N GLN A 63 9.62 -9.23 -1.12
CA GLN A 63 10.81 -10.06 -0.90
C GLN A 63 11.72 -10.08 -2.14
N LYS A 64 13.05 -10.11 -1.93
CA LYS A 64 14.04 -10.01 -3.02
C LYS A 64 13.96 -11.22 -3.96
N ASP A 65 13.66 -12.38 -3.41
CA ASP A 65 13.46 -13.67 -4.05
C ASP A 65 12.02 -13.89 -4.55
N ALA A 66 11.07 -13.01 -4.21
CA ALA A 66 9.70 -13.10 -4.70
C ALA A 66 9.67 -13.17 -6.23
N TRP A 67 9.09 -14.23 -6.78
CA TRP A 67 9.04 -14.44 -8.21
C TRP A 67 7.64 -14.84 -8.63
N LEU A 68 7.14 -14.19 -9.68
CA LEU A 68 5.86 -14.52 -10.31
C LEU A 68 6.06 -14.86 -11.79
N PRO A 69 5.52 -16.01 -12.24
CA PRO A 69 5.37 -16.31 -13.65
C PRO A 69 4.56 -15.21 -14.36
N GLU A 70 4.88 -14.93 -15.62
CA GLU A 70 4.24 -13.83 -16.35
C GLU A 70 2.70 -13.93 -16.38
N ARG A 71 2.15 -15.14 -16.56
CA ARG A 71 0.70 -15.38 -16.57
C ARG A 71 0.00 -15.05 -15.25
N GLN A 72 0.75 -14.98 -14.15
CA GLN A 72 0.24 -14.75 -12.80
C GLN A 72 0.52 -13.34 -12.29
N ARG A 73 1.16 -12.47 -13.09
CA ARG A 73 1.45 -11.07 -12.70
C ARG A 73 0.21 -10.19 -12.81
N THR A 74 -0.79 -10.45 -12.00
CA THR A 74 -2.02 -9.66 -11.91
C THR A 74 -1.93 -8.70 -10.71
N VAL A 75 -2.84 -7.73 -10.64
CA VAL A 75 -2.95 -6.81 -9.49
C VAL A 75 -3.24 -7.58 -8.20
N HIS A 76 -4.06 -8.62 -8.26
CA HIS A 76 -4.33 -9.48 -7.10
C HIS A 76 -3.06 -10.17 -6.58
N ALA A 77 -2.29 -10.80 -7.48
CA ALA A 77 -1.03 -11.43 -7.08
C ALA A 77 0.00 -10.42 -6.55
N LEU A 78 -0.03 -9.18 -7.04
CA LEU A 78 0.78 -8.09 -6.49
C LEU A 78 0.33 -7.72 -5.06
N LEU A 79 -0.97 -7.61 -4.79
CA LEU A 79 -1.49 -7.32 -3.46
C LEU A 79 -1.14 -8.42 -2.45
N ASP A 80 -1.19 -9.68 -2.89
CA ASP A 80 -0.76 -10.82 -2.08
C ASP A 80 0.73 -10.69 -1.72
N LEU A 81 1.59 -10.41 -2.70
CA LEU A 81 3.03 -10.19 -2.45
C LEU A 81 3.33 -9.00 -1.54
N LEU A 82 2.57 -7.91 -1.66
CA LEU A 82 2.73 -6.72 -0.81
C LEU A 82 2.26 -6.98 0.62
N SER A 83 1.38 -7.96 0.84
CA SER A 83 0.94 -8.38 2.17
C SER A 83 2.03 -9.17 2.92
N ASP A 84 2.92 -9.84 2.17
CA ASP A 84 4.06 -10.63 2.66
C ASP A 84 5.38 -9.84 2.67
N ALA A 85 5.31 -8.53 2.98
CA ALA A 85 6.46 -7.64 3.00
C ALA A 85 7.62 -8.17 3.87
N PRO A 86 8.88 -8.11 3.40
CA PRO A 86 10.03 -8.83 3.98
C PRO A 86 10.41 -8.42 5.42
N ASN A 87 9.90 -7.29 5.93
CA ASN A 87 10.21 -6.76 7.27
C ASN A 87 8.97 -6.28 8.01
N ARG A 88 7.84 -6.99 7.89
CA ARG A 88 6.60 -6.59 8.53
C ARG A 88 6.77 -6.55 10.06
N GLN A 89 6.79 -5.35 10.63
CA GLN A 89 6.79 -5.14 12.07
C GLN A 89 5.41 -4.60 12.49
N PRO A 90 4.79 -5.12 13.56
CA PRO A 90 3.45 -4.70 13.99
C PRO A 90 3.26 -3.19 14.26
N CYS A 91 4.36 -2.43 14.34
CA CYS A 91 4.39 -1.01 14.70
C CYS A 91 5.09 -0.12 13.67
N VAL A 92 5.54 -0.66 12.52
CA VAL A 92 6.25 0.12 11.49
C VAL A 92 5.57 -0.11 10.15
N TYR A 93 4.97 0.96 9.62
CA TYR A 93 4.29 0.93 8.34
C TYR A 93 5.33 0.83 7.22
N SER A 94 5.32 -0.30 6.51
CA SER A 94 6.31 -0.57 5.46
C SER A 94 5.93 0.08 4.11
N GLU A 95 6.92 0.29 3.23
CA GLU A 95 6.66 0.80 1.87
C GLU A 95 5.71 -0.12 1.08
N GLY A 96 5.78 -1.44 1.31
CA GLY A 96 4.87 -2.41 0.70
C GLY A 96 3.42 -2.25 1.16
N GLU A 97 3.21 -2.00 2.46
CA GLU A 97 1.87 -1.74 3.03
C GLU A 97 1.30 -0.41 2.54
N ALA A 98 2.11 0.64 2.48
CA ALA A 98 1.72 1.93 1.91
C ALA A 98 1.24 1.80 0.47
N LEU A 99 1.99 1.05 -0.35
CA LEU A 99 1.63 0.80 -1.74
C LEU A 99 0.38 -0.07 -1.86
N ARG A 100 0.25 -1.11 -1.02
CA ARG A 100 -0.92 -1.99 -1.01
C ARG A 100 -2.19 -1.18 -0.72
N ASP A 101 -2.16 -0.38 0.33
CA ASP A 101 -3.32 0.41 0.75
C ASP A 101 -3.67 1.47 -0.30
N ALA A 102 -2.67 2.08 -0.95
CA ALA A 102 -2.90 2.99 -2.07
C ALA A 102 -3.60 2.31 -3.26
N ILE A 103 -3.17 1.09 -3.63
CA ILE A 103 -3.81 0.30 -4.69
C ILE A 103 -5.24 -0.09 -4.28
N LEU A 104 -5.45 -0.52 -3.03
CA LEU A 104 -6.77 -0.92 -2.52
C LEU A 104 -7.75 0.26 -2.50
N LEU A 105 -7.31 1.44 -2.06
CA LEU A 105 -8.13 2.66 -2.08
C LEU A 105 -8.51 3.09 -3.50
N GLU A 106 -7.65 2.83 -4.47
CA GLU A 106 -7.93 3.08 -5.89
C GLU A 106 -8.98 2.12 -6.44
N MET A 107 -8.85 0.83 -6.12
CA MET A 107 -9.75 -0.23 -6.61
C MET A 107 -11.12 -0.23 -5.93
N LEU A 108 -11.18 0.17 -4.66
CA LEU A 108 -12.37 0.16 -3.82
C LEU A 108 -12.50 1.53 -3.14
N PRO A 109 -12.99 2.57 -3.85
CA PRO A 109 -13.10 3.91 -3.30
C PRO A 109 -14.04 3.98 -2.09
N GLU A 110 -14.95 3.02 -1.93
CA GLU A 110 -15.80 2.86 -0.75
C GLU A 110 -14.99 2.59 0.53
N LEU A 111 -13.83 1.92 0.42
CA LEU A 111 -12.90 1.73 1.54
C LEU A 111 -12.29 3.05 2.00
N LYS A 112 -12.23 4.10 1.17
CA LYS A 112 -11.71 5.42 1.57
C LYS A 112 -12.49 6.00 2.74
N ASN A 113 -13.80 5.78 2.78
CA ASN A 113 -14.66 6.25 3.88
C ASN A 113 -14.50 5.38 5.14
N ALA A 114 -14.23 4.07 4.98
CA ALA A 114 -14.00 3.15 6.08
C ALA A 114 -12.58 3.25 6.67
N MET A 115 -11.57 3.59 5.87
CA MET A 115 -10.18 3.78 6.29
C MET A 115 -9.93 5.21 6.78
N GLY A 116 -10.58 6.22 6.20
CA GLY A 116 -10.43 7.63 6.62
C GLY A 116 -10.90 7.90 8.05
N SER A 117 -11.91 7.18 8.54
CA SER A 117 -12.34 7.23 9.94
C SER A 117 -11.30 6.63 10.89
N ALA A 118 -10.59 5.57 10.49
CA ALA A 118 -9.48 5.01 11.26
C ALA A 118 -8.23 5.90 11.22
N GLN A 119 -7.95 6.54 10.09
CA GLN A 119 -6.74 7.35 9.91
C GLN A 119 -6.76 8.66 10.71
N TYR A 120 -7.93 9.30 10.87
CA TYR A 120 -8.11 10.41 11.82
C TYR A 120 -7.88 9.96 13.27
N VAL A 121 -8.34 8.76 13.62
CA VAL A 121 -8.15 8.19 14.98
C VAL A 121 -6.67 7.93 15.25
N TRP A 122 -5.92 7.36 14.28
CA TRP A 122 -4.48 7.12 14.44
C TRP A 122 -3.65 8.41 14.43
N GLN A 123 -3.98 9.38 13.56
CA GLN A 123 -3.30 10.69 13.54
C GLN A 123 -3.59 11.53 14.80
N ALA A 124 -4.77 11.38 15.41
CA ALA A 124 -5.07 11.98 16.72
C ALA A 124 -4.25 11.34 17.84
N ILE A 125 -4.02 10.01 17.78
CA ILE A 125 -3.18 9.28 18.72
C ILE A 125 -1.69 9.69 18.61
N GLU A 126 -1.18 9.92 17.40
CA GLU A 126 0.21 10.33 17.16
C GLU A 126 0.49 11.79 17.50
N ARG A 127 -0.48 12.70 17.32
CA ARG A 127 -0.28 14.13 17.60
C ARG A 127 -0.16 14.49 19.08
N ASP A 128 -0.88 13.79 19.95
CA ASP A 128 -1.02 14.20 21.35
C ASP A 128 -0.12 13.45 22.34
N GLY A 129 0.62 12.42 21.89
CA GLY A 129 1.67 11.75 22.67
C GLY A 129 1.25 11.22 24.06
N ARG A 130 -0.06 11.15 24.32
CA ARG A 130 -0.65 10.71 25.57
C ARG A 130 -1.89 9.88 25.24
N LEU A 131 -1.85 8.62 25.65
CA LEU A 131 -3.03 7.77 25.81
C LEU A 131 -3.89 8.38 26.94
N HIS A 132 -4.60 9.47 26.65
CA HIS A 132 -5.60 10.01 27.55
C HIS A 132 -6.82 9.09 27.47
N SER A 133 -6.83 8.15 28.42
CA SER A 133 -8.00 7.55 29.08
C SER A 133 -9.31 7.68 28.31
N LEU A 134 -9.77 6.55 27.81
CA LEU A 134 -11.20 6.29 27.56
C LEU A 134 -11.99 6.73 28.80
N ASN A 135 -12.70 7.85 28.65
CA ASN A 135 -13.84 8.39 29.41
C ASN A 135 -13.66 9.91 29.44
N VAL A 136 -14.54 10.67 28.79
CA VAL A 136 -15.61 11.45 29.46
C VAL A 136 -16.35 12.13 28.29
N ARG A 137 -17.55 11.71 27.86
CA ARG A 137 -18.87 12.02 28.47
C ARG A 137 -19.97 11.21 27.80
N GLY A 138 -20.88 10.65 28.62
CA GLY A 138 -22.25 10.36 28.19
C GLY A 138 -22.75 8.92 28.36
N GLY A 139 -22.40 8.22 29.43
CA GLY A 139 -23.04 6.95 29.78
C GLY A 139 -23.09 6.82 31.30
N THR A 140 -24.29 6.66 31.84
CA THR A 140 -24.54 6.47 33.27
C THR A 140 -23.75 5.27 33.81
N ASN A 141 -22.82 5.53 34.72
CA ASN A 141 -22.12 4.53 35.52
C ASN A 141 -23.12 3.83 36.45
N ARG A 142 -23.65 2.69 36.02
CA ARG A 142 -23.89 1.55 36.93
C ARG A 142 -22.90 0.47 36.53
N PHE A 143 -21.86 0.31 37.34
CA PHE A 143 -20.99 -0.86 37.26
C PHE A 143 -21.82 -2.11 37.57
N PRO A 144 -21.65 -3.23 36.84
CA PRO A 144 -22.11 -4.51 37.32
C PRO A 144 -21.17 -4.99 38.43
N ASP A 145 -21.70 -5.06 39.66
CA ASP A 145 -21.05 -5.68 40.81
C ASP A 145 -20.91 -7.19 40.58
N TYR A 146 -19.77 -7.61 40.05
CA TYR A 146 -19.28 -8.95 40.26
C TYR A 146 -17.79 -8.82 40.51
N LEU A 147 -17.40 -8.94 41.79
CA LEU A 147 -16.12 -9.43 42.32
C LEU A 147 -15.85 -8.78 43.69
N GLU A 148 -16.53 -9.25 44.73
CA GLU A 148 -15.97 -9.28 46.08
C GLU A 148 -16.27 -10.67 46.69
N GLU A 149 -15.34 -11.61 46.47
CA GLU A 149 -15.15 -12.77 47.33
C GLU A 149 -13.83 -12.59 48.09
N SER A 150 -13.93 -12.66 49.43
CA SER A 150 -12.90 -12.89 50.47
C SER A 150 -12.60 -11.71 51.39
#